data_AF-A0A517PKF2-F1
#
_entry.id   AF-A0A517PKF2-F1
#
_cell.length_a   1.000
_cell.length_b   1.000
_cell.length_c   1.000
_cell.angle_alpha   90.00
_cell.angle_beta   90.00
_cell.angle_gamma   90.00
#
_symmetry.space_group_name_H-M   'P 1'
#
loop_
_entity.id
_entity.type
_entity.pdbx_description
1 polymer ?
#
loop_
_entity_poly.entity_id
_entity_poly.type
_entity_poly.pdbx_seq_one_letter_code
_entity_poly.pdbx_strand_id
1 'polypeptide(L)'
;MLMTILIPATIAGCSPAPDERLAEFAQQTMTEQTRQNQRMADQSEAIVDESHQLAEAAKELVERDAEARRELIAAQQELASQLNEQQSVIYTGHEQLEQDRREIAEQRHRDPIIAAVIQNIGLVIACLLPLLVAVQVIWQMQSQEPDHAAVAELLTLDLTSDEPLLLPGPRLRQSMLTREDDDAMSS
;
A
#
# COMPACT_ATOMS: atom_id res chain seq x y z
N MET A 1 19.53 69.40 -97.48
CA MET A 1 19.79 67.98 -97.18
C MET A 1 18.57 67.43 -96.47
N LEU A 2 18.01 66.33 -96.99
CA LEU A 2 16.96 65.44 -96.46
C LEU A 2 15.68 66.08 -95.89
N MET A 3 14.58 66.11 -96.66
CA MET A 3 13.66 64.99 -96.95
C MET A 3 12.47 65.02 -95.98
N THR A 4 11.43 65.71 -96.46
CA THR A 4 10.00 65.47 -96.24
C THR A 4 9.64 64.10 -95.65
N ILE A 5 9.03 64.09 -94.47
CA ILE A 5 7.98 63.13 -94.13
C ILE A 5 6.75 63.93 -93.69
N LEU A 6 5.91 64.15 -94.70
CA LEU A 6 4.50 64.47 -94.60
C LEU A 6 3.81 63.21 -94.07
N ILE A 7 3.26 63.23 -92.86
CA ILE A 7 2.15 62.35 -92.48
C ILE A 7 1.00 63.27 -92.08
N PRO A 8 -0.15 63.15 -92.77
CA PRO A 8 -1.17 64.18 -92.80
C PRO A 8 -1.99 64.20 -91.52
N ALA A 9 -2.35 65.41 -91.11
CA ALA A 9 -3.58 65.67 -90.37
C ALA A 9 -4.78 65.30 -91.27
N THR A 10 -5.14 64.02 -91.29
CA THR A 10 -6.51 63.57 -91.57
C THR A 10 -7.16 63.47 -90.20
N ILE A 11 -7.84 64.51 -89.70
CA ILE A 11 -9.28 64.72 -89.98
C ILE A 11 -9.97 63.36 -90.20
N ALA A 12 -9.92 62.51 -89.18
CA ALA A 12 -10.77 61.35 -89.07
C ALA A 12 -11.74 61.61 -87.90
N GLY A 13 -12.91 62.16 -88.25
CA GLY A 13 -14.15 61.84 -87.55
C GLY A 13 -14.48 62.58 -86.26
N CYS A 14 -14.62 63.90 -86.28
CA CYS A 14 -15.80 64.49 -85.65
C CYS A 14 -16.94 64.38 -86.66
N SER A 15 -17.54 63.19 -86.79
CA SER A 15 -18.87 63.13 -87.40
C SER A 15 -19.83 63.82 -86.42
N PRO A 16 -20.80 64.60 -86.91
CA PRO A 16 -22.01 64.82 -86.13
C PRO A 16 -22.78 63.49 -86.06
N ALA A 17 -23.13 63.06 -84.84
CA ALA A 17 -23.91 61.86 -84.46
C ALA A 17 -23.19 60.53 -84.12
N PRO A 18 -22.17 60.50 -83.23
CA PRO A 18 -21.86 59.32 -82.39
C PRO A 18 -22.69 59.31 -81.09
N ASP A 19 -23.05 60.49 -80.57
CA ASP A 19 -23.68 60.65 -79.25
C ASP A 19 -25.09 60.07 -79.20
N GLU A 20 -25.82 60.07 -80.33
CA GLU A 20 -27.19 59.56 -80.38
C GLU A 20 -27.24 58.03 -80.23
N ARG A 21 -26.29 57.31 -80.85
CA ARG A 21 -26.17 55.86 -80.67
C ARG A 21 -25.62 55.46 -79.32
N LEU A 22 -24.72 56.26 -78.74
CA LEU A 22 -24.23 56.06 -77.39
C LEU A 22 -25.31 56.34 -76.34
N ALA A 23 -26.11 57.39 -76.54
CA ALA A 23 -27.26 57.70 -75.71
C ALA A 23 -28.34 56.61 -75.81
N GLU A 24 -28.61 56.12 -77.02
CA GLU A 24 -29.55 55.01 -77.25
C GLU A 24 -29.06 53.71 -76.60
N PHE A 25 -27.78 53.36 -76.75
CA PHE A 25 -27.19 52.20 -76.06
C PHE A 25 -27.22 52.36 -74.54
N ALA A 26 -26.87 53.53 -74.02
CA ALA A 26 -26.93 53.81 -72.59
C ALA A 26 -28.36 53.67 -72.07
N GLN A 27 -29.35 54.21 -72.77
CA GLN A 27 -30.76 54.14 -72.41
C GLN A 27 -31.29 52.70 -72.48
N GLN A 28 -30.84 51.91 -73.46
CA GLN A 28 -31.18 50.51 -73.61
C GLN A 28 -30.54 49.63 -72.51
N THR A 29 -29.26 49.87 -72.16
CA THR A 29 -28.63 49.18 -71.03
C THR A 29 -29.23 49.57 -69.68
N MET A 30 -29.60 50.83 -69.50
CA MET A 30 -30.17 51.32 -68.24
C MET A 30 -31.58 50.77 -68.01
N THR A 31 -32.36 50.57 -69.08
CA THR A 31 -33.69 49.93 -68.99
C THR A 31 -33.59 48.43 -68.67
N GLU A 32 -32.65 47.71 -69.28
CA GLU A 32 -32.39 46.30 -68.93
C GLU A 32 -31.85 46.16 -67.50
N GLN A 33 -30.96 47.05 -67.07
CA GLN A 33 -30.39 47.06 -65.72
C GLN A 33 -31.46 47.40 -64.67
N THR A 34 -32.39 48.31 -64.98
CA THR A 34 -33.52 48.63 -64.10
C THR A 34 -34.46 47.43 -63.93
N ARG A 35 -34.76 46.71 -65.03
CA ARG A 35 -35.55 45.47 -64.97
C ARG A 35 -34.85 44.38 -64.17
N GLN A 36 -33.54 44.23 -64.32
CA GLN A 36 -32.77 43.25 -63.57
C GLN A 36 -32.74 43.59 -62.08
N ASN A 37 -32.54 44.86 -61.75
CA ASN A 37 -32.50 45.34 -60.38
C ASN A 37 -33.86 45.18 -59.68
N GLN A 38 -34.97 45.41 -60.40
CA GLN A 38 -36.31 45.12 -59.87
C GLN A 38 -36.50 43.64 -59.54
N ARG A 39 -36.12 42.72 -60.43
CA ARG A 39 -36.21 41.27 -60.15
C ARG A 39 -35.31 40.84 -58.98
N MET A 40 -34.14 41.46 -58.85
CA MET A 40 -33.24 41.20 -57.72
C MET A 40 -33.81 41.75 -56.41
N ALA A 41 -34.50 42.89 -56.43
CA ALA A 41 -35.16 43.44 -55.25
C ALA A 41 -36.31 42.53 -54.79
N ASP A 42 -37.16 42.09 -55.72
CA ASP A 42 -38.27 41.16 -55.42
C ASP A 42 -37.76 39.82 -54.86
N GLN A 43 -36.63 39.31 -55.37
CA GLN A 43 -36.00 38.09 -54.85
C GLN A 43 -35.31 38.31 -53.50
N SER A 44 -34.72 39.49 -53.28
CA SER A 44 -34.02 39.80 -52.04
C SER A 44 -34.97 39.86 -50.85
N GLU A 45 -36.19 40.36 -51.04
CA GLU A 45 -37.20 40.41 -49.98
C GLU A 45 -37.54 39.00 -49.46
N ALA A 46 -37.81 38.05 -50.36
CA ALA A 46 -38.09 36.67 -49.99
C ALA A 46 -36.88 35.98 -49.30
N ILE A 47 -35.66 36.24 -49.76
CA ILE A 47 -34.43 35.68 -49.17
C ILE A 47 -34.17 36.25 -47.77
N VAL A 48 -34.47 37.53 -47.55
CA VAL A 48 -34.30 38.19 -46.24
C VAL A 48 -35.26 37.61 -45.22
N ASP A 49 -36.52 37.41 -45.58
CA ASP A 49 -37.52 36.81 -44.69
C ASP A 49 -37.17 35.36 -44.33
N GLU A 50 -36.74 34.55 -45.31
CA GLU A 50 -36.29 33.18 -45.06
C GLU A 50 -35.04 33.15 -44.17
N SER A 51 -34.06 34.04 -44.43
CA SER A 51 -32.85 34.16 -43.62
C SER A 51 -33.16 34.57 -42.18
N HIS A 52 -34.17 35.43 -41.99
CA HIS A 52 -34.60 35.83 -40.66
C HIS A 52 -35.19 34.66 -39.88
N GLN A 53 -36.09 33.88 -40.51
CA GLN A 53 -36.67 32.68 -39.89
C GLN A 53 -35.60 31.62 -39.59
N LEU A 54 -34.65 31.42 -40.50
CA LEU A 54 -33.51 30.52 -40.30
C LEU A 54 -32.63 30.98 -39.12
N ALA A 55 -32.39 32.28 -38.99
CA ALA A 55 -31.62 32.82 -37.88
C ALA A 55 -32.35 32.68 -36.53
N GLU A 56 -33.66 32.88 -36.49
CA GLU A 56 -34.47 32.65 -35.29
C GLU A 56 -34.48 31.18 -34.89
N ALA A 57 -34.70 30.27 -35.84
CA ALA A 57 -34.66 28.83 -35.59
C ALA A 57 -33.26 28.37 -35.12
N ALA A 58 -32.19 28.89 -35.73
CA ALA A 58 -30.82 28.60 -35.31
C ALA A 58 -30.54 29.12 -33.89
N LYS A 59 -31.06 30.31 -33.54
CA LYS A 59 -30.94 30.86 -32.19
C LYS A 59 -31.64 29.97 -31.16
N GLU A 60 -32.88 29.55 -31.43
CA GLU A 60 -33.62 28.64 -30.54
C GLU A 60 -32.88 27.31 -30.37
N LEU A 61 -32.34 26.74 -31.45
CA LEU A 61 -31.58 25.51 -31.40
C LEU A 61 -30.32 25.64 -30.52
N VAL A 62 -29.58 26.74 -30.66
CA VAL A 62 -28.39 27.01 -29.84
C VAL A 62 -28.75 27.20 -28.38
N GLU A 63 -29.87 27.87 -28.09
CA GLU A 63 -30.35 28.04 -26.71
C GLU A 63 -30.70 26.71 -26.07
N ARG A 64 -31.38 25.82 -26.80
CA ARG A 64 -31.71 24.46 -26.36
C ARG A 64 -30.48 23.56 -26.23
N ASP A 65 -29.51 23.66 -27.15
CA ASP A 65 -28.24 22.92 -27.04
C ASP A 65 -27.43 23.40 -25.82
N ALA A 66 -27.40 24.71 -25.56
CA ALA A 66 -26.73 25.26 -24.38
C ALA A 66 -27.40 24.80 -23.08
N GLU A 67 -28.73 24.74 -23.05
CA GLU A 67 -29.50 24.20 -21.92
C GLU A 67 -29.22 22.70 -21.72
N ALA A 68 -29.31 21.89 -22.77
CA ALA A 68 -29.02 20.46 -22.72
C ALA A 68 -27.58 20.18 -22.25
N ARG A 69 -26.60 20.98 -22.68
CA ARG A 69 -25.22 20.87 -22.19
C ARG A 69 -25.10 21.19 -20.71
N ARG A 70 -25.82 22.20 -20.21
CA ARG A 70 -25.82 22.53 -18.77
C ARG A 70 -26.42 21.39 -17.96
N GLU A 71 -27.52 20.82 -18.41
CA GLU A 71 -28.16 19.67 -17.76
C GLU A 71 -27.23 18.45 -17.74
N LEU A 72 -26.56 18.15 -18.87
CA LEU A 72 -25.58 17.07 -18.94
C LEU A 72 -24.41 17.28 -17.98
N ILE A 73 -23.85 18.48 -17.92
CA ILE A 73 -22.75 18.81 -17.01
C ILE A 73 -23.22 18.68 -15.56
N ALA A 74 -24.42 19.16 -15.22
CA ALA A 74 -24.98 19.04 -13.88
C ALA A 74 -25.18 17.56 -13.49
N ALA A 75 -25.74 16.74 -14.39
CA ALA A 75 -25.90 15.31 -14.16
C ALA A 75 -24.55 14.58 -13.99
N GLN A 76 -23.54 14.94 -14.79
CA GLN A 76 -22.20 14.39 -14.65
C GLN A 76 -21.53 14.78 -13.34
N GLN A 77 -21.69 16.02 -12.88
CA GLN A 77 -21.17 16.48 -11.59
C GLN A 77 -21.80 15.72 -10.43
N GLU A 78 -23.12 15.51 -10.49
CA GLU A 78 -23.86 14.76 -9.48
C GLU A 78 -23.42 13.29 -9.41
N LEU A 79 -23.24 12.63 -10.57
CA LEU A 79 -22.70 11.27 -10.59
C LEU A 79 -21.27 11.22 -10.07
N ALA A 80 -20.43 12.20 -10.41
CA ALA A 80 -19.05 12.27 -9.93
C ALA A 80 -18.98 12.48 -8.41
N SER A 81 -19.83 13.33 -7.83
CA SER A 81 -19.89 13.53 -6.38
C SER A 81 -20.33 12.26 -5.65
N GLN A 82 -21.36 11.57 -6.16
CA GLN A 82 -21.82 10.30 -5.59
C GLN A 82 -20.74 9.22 -5.62
N LEU A 83 -20.01 9.09 -6.75
CA LEU A 83 -18.91 8.14 -6.85
C LEU A 83 -17.77 8.47 -5.89
N ASN A 84 -17.43 9.76 -5.74
CA ASN A 84 -16.38 10.18 -4.81
C ASN A 84 -16.76 9.90 -3.35
N GLU A 85 -18.02 10.13 -2.98
CA GLU A 85 -18.54 9.78 -1.65
C GLU A 85 -18.46 8.27 -1.40
N GLN A 86 -18.92 7.45 -2.35
CA GLN A 86 -18.82 5.99 -2.26
C GLN A 86 -17.37 5.52 -2.15
N GLN A 87 -16.46 6.08 -2.96
CA GLN A 87 -15.05 5.75 -2.88
C GLN A 87 -14.46 6.09 -1.51
N SER A 88 -14.81 7.23 -0.92
CA SER A 88 -14.32 7.60 0.41
C SER A 88 -14.73 6.58 1.48
N VAL A 89 -15.97 6.11 1.45
CA VAL A 89 -16.46 5.06 2.35
C VAL A 89 -15.69 3.76 2.13
N ILE A 90 -15.46 3.36 0.88
CA ILE A 90 -14.68 2.16 0.54
C ILE A 90 -13.24 2.28 1.04
N TYR A 91 -12.57 3.42 0.84
CA TYR A 91 -11.20 3.65 1.32
C TYR A 91 -11.11 3.53 2.84
N THR A 92 -12.01 4.20 3.57
CA THR A 92 -12.02 4.12 5.04
C THR A 92 -12.30 2.70 5.54
N GLY A 93 -13.22 1.97 4.90
CA GLY A 93 -13.49 0.57 5.24
C GLY A 93 -12.31 -0.34 4.95
N HIS A 94 -11.59 -0.13 3.85
CA HIS A 94 -10.37 -0.88 3.54
C HIS A 94 -9.26 -0.63 4.56
N GLU A 95 -9.06 0.62 4.98
CA GLU A 95 -8.03 0.97 5.97
C GLU A 95 -8.33 0.31 7.33
N GLN A 96 -9.60 0.32 7.76
CA GLN A 96 -10.04 -0.39 8.97
C GLN A 96 -9.78 -1.89 8.88
N LEU A 97 -10.16 -2.54 7.77
CA LEU A 97 -9.93 -3.97 7.58
C LEU A 97 -8.45 -4.34 7.54
N GLU A 98 -7.61 -3.49 6.96
CA GLU A 98 -6.17 -3.70 6.91
C GLU A 98 -5.53 -3.50 8.29
N GLN A 99 -6.03 -2.53 9.08
CA GLN A 99 -5.62 -2.34 10.47
C GLN A 99 -6.02 -3.54 11.33
N ASP A 100 -7.26 -4.03 11.23
CA ASP A 100 -7.74 -5.21 11.93
C ASP A 100 -6.92 -6.46 11.56
N ARG A 101 -6.58 -6.62 10.27
CA ARG A 101 -5.71 -7.72 9.83
C ARG A 101 -4.32 -7.66 10.46
N ARG A 102 -3.73 -6.46 10.54
CA ARG A 102 -2.43 -6.26 11.20
C ARG A 102 -2.50 -6.59 12.68
N GLU A 103 -3.55 -6.13 13.36
CA GLU A 103 -3.75 -6.42 14.78
C GLU A 103 -3.91 -7.92 15.04
N ILE A 104 -4.71 -8.63 14.23
CA ILE A 104 -4.87 -10.09 14.34
C ILE A 104 -3.55 -10.81 14.07
N ALA A 105 -2.75 -10.36 13.09
CA ALA A 105 -1.44 -10.94 12.80
C ALA A 105 -0.45 -10.74 13.96
N GLU A 106 -0.49 -9.58 14.62
CA GLU A 106 0.30 -9.29 15.82
C GLU A 106 -0.14 -10.14 17.01
N GLN A 107 -1.44 -10.26 17.26
CA GLN A 107 -2.00 -11.11 18.33
C GLN A 107 -1.61 -12.58 18.16
N ARG A 108 -1.68 -13.12 16.93
CA ARG A 108 -1.26 -14.50 16.63
C ARG A 108 0.24 -14.75 16.85
N HIS A 109 1.08 -13.73 16.87
CA HIS A 109 2.49 -13.89 17.26
C HIS A 109 2.68 -13.96 18.78
N ARG A 110 1.76 -13.41 19.57
CA ARG A 110 1.84 -13.39 21.04
C ARG A 110 1.23 -14.63 21.70
N ASP A 111 0.16 -15.16 21.13
CA ASP A 111 -0.50 -16.38 21.61
C ASP A 111 0.44 -17.60 21.75
N PRO A 112 1.31 -17.94 20.78
CA PRO A 112 2.22 -19.08 20.91
C PRO A 112 3.29 -18.87 21.98
N ILE A 113 3.67 -17.61 22.26
CA ILE A 113 4.66 -17.30 23.30
C ILE A 113 4.08 -17.56 24.69
N ILE A 114 2.83 -17.16 24.94
CA ILE A 114 2.18 -17.36 26.24
C ILE A 114 1.97 -18.85 26.52
N ALA A 115 1.50 -19.60 25.53
CA ALA A 115 1.31 -21.04 25.65
C ALA A 115 2.63 -21.79 25.95
N ALA A 116 3.71 -21.44 25.25
CA ALA A 116 5.02 -22.05 25.46
C ALA A 116 5.59 -21.76 26.86
N VAL A 117 5.39 -20.54 27.39
CA VAL A 117 5.87 -20.18 28.73
C VAL A 117 5.15 -20.98 29.82
N ILE A 118 3.83 -21.13 29.72
CA ILE A 118 3.05 -21.92 30.70
C ILE A 118 3.51 -23.39 30.70
N GLN A 119 3.70 -23.97 29.51
CA GLN A 119 4.17 -25.35 29.38
C GLN A 119 5.57 -25.55 29.95
N ASN A 120 6.49 -24.63 29.67
CA ASN A 120 7.86 -24.68 30.18
C ASN A 120 7.90 -24.54 31.71
N ILE A 121 7.10 -23.64 32.29
CA ILE A 121 6.98 -23.51 33.75
C ILE A 121 6.46 -24.82 34.36
N GLY A 122 5.44 -25.43 33.76
CA GLY A 122 4.92 -26.73 34.20
C GLY A 122 5.97 -27.83 34.21
N LEU A 123 6.79 -27.93 33.15
CA LEU A 123 7.89 -28.90 33.07
C LEU A 123 8.99 -28.64 34.10
N VAL A 124 9.37 -27.37 34.30
CA VAL A 124 10.37 -26.99 35.32
C VAL A 124 9.87 -27.37 36.71
N ILE A 125 8.62 -27.04 37.04
CA ILE A 125 8.02 -27.42 38.31
C ILE A 125 7.96 -28.94 38.45
N ALA A 126 7.51 -29.66 37.43
CA ALA A 126 7.42 -31.12 37.44
C ALA A 126 8.80 -31.79 37.63
N CYS A 127 9.88 -31.17 37.17
CA CYS A 127 11.25 -31.65 37.37
C CYS A 127 11.82 -31.26 38.75
N LEU A 128 11.51 -30.06 39.24
CA LEU A 128 11.98 -29.58 40.55
C LEU A 128 11.26 -30.27 41.72
N LEU A 129 10.00 -30.64 41.56
CA LEU A 129 9.20 -31.28 42.61
C LEU A 129 9.83 -32.59 43.12
N PRO A 130 10.19 -33.58 42.27
CA PRO A 130 10.86 -34.79 42.75
C PRO A 130 12.26 -34.50 43.33
N LEU A 131 12.97 -33.51 42.81
CA LEU A 131 14.27 -33.10 43.36
C LEU A 131 14.13 -32.54 44.78
N LEU A 132 13.14 -31.67 45.01
CA LEU A 132 12.83 -31.10 46.33
C LEU A 132 12.41 -32.18 47.31
N VAL A 133 11.60 -33.15 46.89
CA VAL A 133 11.21 -34.29 47.73
C VAL A 133 12.43 -35.13 48.10
N ALA A 134 13.32 -35.42 47.15
CA ALA A 134 14.55 -36.16 47.43
C ALA A 134 15.46 -35.42 48.42
N VAL A 135 15.66 -34.10 48.22
CA VAL A 135 16.42 -33.26 49.15
C VAL A 135 15.76 -33.26 50.53
N GLN A 136 14.44 -33.11 50.61
CA GLN A 136 13.72 -33.09 51.88
C GLN A 136 13.86 -34.42 52.64
N VAL A 137 13.76 -35.56 51.96
CA VAL A 137 13.95 -36.89 52.57
C VAL A 137 15.38 -37.06 53.08
N ILE A 138 16.39 -36.65 52.32
CA ILE A 138 17.80 -36.71 52.75
C ILE A 138 18.02 -35.79 53.96
N TRP A 139 17.50 -34.57 53.93
CA TRP A 139 17.62 -33.62 55.03
C TRP A 139 16.88 -34.09 56.28
N GLN A 140 15.71 -34.71 56.11
CA GLN A 140 14.94 -35.29 57.19
C GLN A 140 15.64 -36.51 57.78
N MET A 141 16.22 -37.40 56.96
CA MET A 141 17.02 -38.52 57.46
C MET A 141 18.25 -38.04 58.24
N GLN A 142 18.96 -37.03 57.72
CA GLN A 142 20.09 -36.42 58.42
C GLN A 142 19.68 -35.72 59.72
N SER A 143 18.48 -35.11 59.75
CA SER A 143 17.95 -34.46 60.96
C SER A 143 17.28 -35.44 61.94
N GLN A 144 16.94 -36.65 61.50
CA GLN A 144 16.27 -37.69 62.27
C GLN A 144 17.25 -38.71 62.86
N GLU A 145 18.56 -38.52 62.66
CA GLU A 145 19.60 -39.00 63.58
C GLU A 145 19.93 -37.91 64.61
N PRO A 146 19.12 -37.66 65.66
CA PRO A 146 19.54 -36.87 66.79
C PRO A 146 20.41 -37.76 67.68
N ASP A 147 21.56 -38.15 67.17
CA ASP A 147 22.64 -38.60 68.03
C ASP A 147 24.00 -38.14 67.53
N HIS A 148 24.08 -37.14 66.65
CA HIS A 148 25.35 -36.50 66.34
C HIS A 148 26.02 -35.89 67.58
N ALA A 149 25.27 -35.60 68.65
CA ALA A 149 25.84 -35.22 69.94
C ALA A 149 26.44 -36.43 70.69
N ALA A 150 25.73 -37.55 70.84
CA ALA A 150 26.30 -38.72 71.54
C ALA A 150 27.29 -39.53 70.70
N VAL A 151 27.17 -39.53 69.37
CA VAL A 151 28.12 -40.13 68.42
C VAL A 151 29.37 -39.27 68.31
N ALA A 152 29.25 -37.92 68.33
CA ALA A 152 30.42 -37.05 68.47
C ALA A 152 31.07 -37.23 69.83
N GLU A 153 30.31 -37.31 70.93
CA GLU A 153 30.89 -37.59 72.25
C GLU A 153 31.53 -38.99 72.32
N LEU A 154 30.94 -40.02 71.72
CA LEU A 154 31.48 -41.38 71.67
C LEU A 154 32.75 -41.48 70.80
N LEU A 155 32.79 -40.79 69.65
CA LEU A 155 34.00 -40.67 68.82
C LEU A 155 35.07 -39.84 69.51
N THR A 156 34.69 -38.78 70.24
CA THR A 156 35.66 -37.97 71.01
C THR A 156 36.22 -38.79 72.17
N LEU A 157 35.40 -39.62 72.82
CA LEU A 157 35.80 -40.54 73.89
C LEU A 157 36.73 -41.65 73.36
N ASP A 158 36.45 -42.19 72.18
CA ASP A 158 37.29 -43.23 71.54
C ASP A 158 38.62 -42.64 71.03
N LEU A 159 38.63 -41.42 70.48
CA LEU A 159 39.86 -40.73 70.06
C LEU A 159 40.73 -40.23 71.22
N THR A 160 40.16 -40.00 72.40
CA THR A 160 40.90 -39.56 73.60
C THR A 160 41.26 -40.69 74.56
N SER A 161 40.79 -41.92 74.30
CA SER A 161 41.15 -43.11 75.08
C SER A 161 42.44 -43.74 74.55
N ASP A 162 43.35 -44.13 75.46
CA ASP A 162 44.71 -44.61 75.14
C ASP A 162 44.74 -46.05 74.56
N GLU A 163 43.58 -46.69 74.40
CA GLU A 163 43.43 -48.03 73.80
C GLU A 163 42.12 -48.12 72.97
N PRO A 164 42.20 -48.23 71.62
CA PRO A 164 41.01 -48.22 70.76
C PRO A 164 40.29 -49.57 70.80
N LEU A 165 39.05 -49.60 71.29
CA LEU A 165 38.26 -50.83 71.46
C LEU A 165 37.61 -51.33 70.15
N LEU A 166 37.48 -50.48 69.13
CA LEU A 166 36.65 -50.76 67.94
C LEU A 166 37.39 -50.76 66.59
N LEU A 167 38.70 -50.50 66.56
CA LEU A 167 39.50 -50.62 65.33
C LEU A 167 40.52 -51.75 65.47
N PRO A 168 40.48 -52.82 64.65
CA PRO A 168 41.57 -53.77 64.57
C PRO A 168 42.79 -53.02 64.02
N GLY A 169 43.76 -52.75 64.89
CA GLY A 169 44.99 -52.06 64.52
C GLY A 169 45.71 -52.81 63.38
N PRO A 170 46.25 -52.09 62.38
CA PRO A 170 46.96 -52.72 61.28
C PRO A 170 48.35 -53.15 61.78
N ARG A 171 48.46 -54.36 62.35
CA ARG A 171 49.77 -54.99 62.55
C ARG A 171 50.20 -55.69 61.27
N LEU A 172 50.71 -54.87 60.36
CA LEU A 172 51.75 -55.27 59.42
C LEU A 172 52.88 -55.98 60.19
N ARG A 173 53.22 -57.20 59.72
CA ARG A 173 54.61 -57.66 59.55
C ARG A 173 55.49 -57.74 60.81
N GLN A 174 55.44 -58.85 61.56
CA GLN A 174 56.58 -59.41 62.31
C GLN A 174 56.24 -60.74 63.03
N SER A 175 56.18 -61.85 62.28
CA SER A 175 56.57 -63.20 62.78
C SER A 175 56.68 -64.20 61.62
N MET A 176 57.25 -63.75 60.49
CA MET A 176 58.14 -64.61 59.72
C MET A 176 59.41 -64.67 60.59
N LEU A 177 59.68 -65.78 61.30
CA LEU A 177 61.00 -66.20 61.83
C LEU A 177 60.99 -67.25 62.97
N THR A 178 59.93 -68.05 63.19
CA THR A 178 60.05 -69.26 64.03
C THR A 178 59.00 -70.31 63.68
N ARG A 179 59.08 -70.91 62.49
CA ARG A 179 58.43 -72.20 62.18
C ARG A 179 59.14 -72.92 61.02
N GLU A 180 60.46 -72.94 61.09
CA GLU A 180 61.35 -73.80 60.31
C GLU A 180 62.38 -74.32 61.32
N ASP A 181 61.98 -75.24 62.19
CA ASP A 181 62.88 -76.06 63.04
C ASP A 181 62.10 -77.17 63.80
N ASP A 182 60.99 -77.65 63.25
CA ASP A 182 60.21 -78.76 63.87
C ASP A 182 59.90 -79.88 62.85
N ASP A 183 60.70 -79.96 61.77
CA ASP A 183 60.69 -81.05 60.77
C ASP A 183 61.91 -81.98 60.90
N ALA A 184 62.62 -81.93 62.03
CA ALA A 184 63.83 -82.73 62.24
C ALA A 184 63.97 -83.25 63.67
N MET A 185 62.95 -83.95 64.21
CA MET A 185 63.14 -85.03 65.22
C MET A 185 61.80 -85.58 65.71
N SER A 186 61.20 -86.50 64.95
CA SER A 186 60.58 -87.68 65.56
C SER A 186 60.68 -88.84 64.58
N SER A 187 61.72 -89.64 64.81
CA SER A 187 61.73 -91.07 64.47
C SER A 187 60.69 -91.83 65.29
#